data_AF-A0A842Y7C7-F1
#
_entry.id   AF-A0A842Y7C7-F1
#
_cell.length_a   1.000
_cell.length_b   1.000
_cell.length_c   1.000
_cell.angle_alpha   90.00
_cell.angle_beta   90.00
_cell.angle_gamma   90.00
#
_symmetry.space_group_name_H-M   'P 1'
#
loop_
_entity.id
_entity.type
_entity.pdbx_description
1 polymer ?
#
loop_
_entity_poly.entity_id
_entity_poly.type
_entity_poly.pdbx_seq_one_letter_code
_entity_poly.pdbx_strand_id
1 'polypeptide(L)'
;MYLFSWGDVPGKDSGKLIEYLEQNYGVDWVRTAKIEKIDNNEIRIATEKNVLSLSLYNANTRVTLTINKVRTDDFIVKVENSKLNIYKDVEQEKKDIRQGVKVKGISYPYSWLAGLVIVGLIFVALMGYYGTQGPGIFSPREAFFVIGASIIILAGASVYLLLTLRDTISVLKIHEEELQSARDVAQEKRITSLEGTRVTSLEPQLATLETRVTALERERAKEVK
;
A
#
# COMPACT_ATOMS: atom_id res chain seq x y z
N MET A 1 -1.09 -16.30 -14.22
CA MET A 1 -0.76 -17.39 -13.29
C MET A 1 -2.05 -17.80 -12.59
N TYR A 2 -2.34 -19.09 -12.44
CA TYR A 2 -3.54 -19.54 -11.73
C TYR A 2 -3.45 -19.17 -10.24
N LEU A 3 -4.56 -18.69 -9.66
CA LEU A 3 -4.66 -18.31 -8.25
C LEU A 3 -5.54 -19.30 -7.49
N PHE A 4 -6.84 -19.34 -7.82
CA PHE A 4 -7.82 -20.19 -7.15
C PHE A 4 -9.08 -20.38 -8.03
N SER A 5 -9.89 -21.39 -7.70
CA SER A 5 -11.20 -21.63 -8.29
C SER A 5 -12.28 -20.86 -7.53
N TRP A 6 -13.07 -20.05 -8.24
CA TRP A 6 -14.16 -19.25 -7.66
C TRP A 6 -15.28 -20.10 -7.07
N GLY A 7 -15.56 -21.24 -7.70
CA GLY A 7 -16.59 -22.18 -7.23
C GLY A 7 -16.19 -22.91 -5.95
N ASP A 8 -14.88 -23.05 -5.71
CA ASP A 8 -14.32 -23.78 -4.56
C ASP A 8 -14.03 -22.84 -3.36
N VAL A 9 -14.51 -21.59 -3.41
CA VAL A 9 -14.46 -20.60 -2.32
C VAL A 9 -15.87 -20.11 -1.96
N PRO A 10 -16.27 -20.18 -0.67
CA PRO A 10 -15.54 -20.77 0.45
C PRO A 10 -15.47 -22.31 0.34
N GLY A 11 -14.31 -22.90 0.66
CA GLY A 11 -14.12 -24.34 0.58
C GLY A 11 -12.66 -24.74 0.36
N LYS A 12 -12.44 -25.66 -0.60
CA LYS A 12 -11.13 -26.28 -0.87
C LYS A 12 -10.04 -25.26 -1.20
N ASP A 13 -10.40 -24.18 -1.88
CA ASP A 13 -9.44 -23.18 -2.35
C ASP A 13 -9.37 -21.93 -1.46
N SER A 14 -10.09 -21.90 -0.33
CA SER A 14 -10.00 -20.78 0.63
C SER A 14 -8.58 -20.52 1.12
N GLY A 15 -7.80 -21.58 1.37
CA GLY A 15 -6.41 -21.46 1.81
C GLY A 15 -5.52 -20.76 0.78
N LYS A 16 -5.70 -21.05 -0.52
CA LYS A 16 -4.96 -20.40 -1.60
C LYS A 16 -5.30 -18.92 -1.71
N LEU A 17 -6.58 -18.57 -1.55
CA LEU A 17 -7.02 -17.18 -1.53
C LEU A 17 -6.38 -16.42 -0.36
N ILE A 18 -6.40 -17.00 0.84
CA ILE A 18 -5.78 -16.42 2.04
C ILE A 18 -4.27 -16.20 1.83
N GLU A 19 -3.56 -17.22 1.38
CA GLU A 19 -2.12 -17.16 1.15
C GLU A 19 -1.76 -16.09 0.11
N TYR A 20 -2.52 -16.02 -0.98
CA TYR A 20 -2.32 -15.01 -2.02
C TYR A 20 -2.53 -13.59 -1.49
N LEU A 21 -3.60 -13.37 -0.71
CA LEU A 21 -3.92 -12.06 -0.13
C LEU A 21 -2.86 -11.61 0.89
N GLU A 22 -2.37 -12.54 1.71
CA GLU A 22 -1.30 -12.26 2.67
C GLU A 22 0.02 -11.89 1.95
N GLN A 23 0.47 -12.73 1.00
CA GLN A 23 1.77 -12.53 0.34
C GLN A 23 1.80 -11.31 -0.60
N ASN A 24 0.70 -11.01 -1.30
CA ASN A 24 0.70 -9.94 -2.31
C ASN A 24 0.19 -8.60 -1.79
N TYR A 25 -0.62 -8.60 -0.71
CA TYR A 25 -1.23 -7.39 -0.18
C TYR A 25 -0.92 -7.12 1.30
N GLY A 26 -0.20 -8.03 2.00
CA GLY A 26 0.17 -7.85 3.41
C GLY A 26 -1.03 -7.85 4.35
N VAL A 27 -2.09 -8.59 4.00
CA VAL A 27 -3.37 -8.55 4.71
C VAL A 27 -3.51 -9.75 5.64
N ASP A 28 -2.71 -9.80 6.70
CA ASP A 28 -2.59 -10.97 7.58
C ASP A 28 -3.90 -11.34 8.30
N TRP A 29 -4.78 -10.36 8.51
CA TRP A 29 -6.06 -10.56 9.19
C TRP A 29 -7.03 -11.46 8.42
N VAL A 30 -6.79 -11.73 7.12
CA VAL A 30 -7.62 -12.65 6.33
C VAL A 30 -7.56 -14.09 6.82
N ARG A 31 -6.53 -14.47 7.60
CA ARG A 31 -6.41 -15.81 8.21
C ARG A 31 -7.47 -16.09 9.27
N THR A 32 -7.88 -15.07 10.01
CA THR A 32 -8.90 -15.17 11.07
C THR A 32 -10.25 -14.62 10.64
N ALA A 33 -10.32 -14.04 9.44
CA ALA A 33 -11.53 -13.47 8.88
C ALA A 33 -12.56 -14.55 8.49
N LYS A 34 -13.83 -14.18 8.61
CA LYS A 34 -14.92 -14.99 8.08
C LYS A 34 -14.96 -14.81 6.56
N ILE A 35 -14.85 -15.92 5.83
CA ILE A 35 -15.02 -15.96 4.37
C ILE A 35 -16.43 -16.46 4.08
N GLU A 36 -17.21 -15.64 3.39
CA GLU A 36 -18.55 -15.99 2.96
C GLU A 36 -18.75 -15.60 1.50
N LYS A 37 -19.62 -16.34 0.81
CA LYS A 37 -20.05 -15.98 -0.53
C LYS A 37 -21.35 -15.22 -0.41
N ILE A 38 -21.38 -14.00 -0.95
CA ILE A 38 -22.60 -13.21 -1.09
C ILE A 38 -23.07 -13.45 -2.52
N ASP A 39 -24.16 -14.20 -2.63
CA ASP A 39 -24.70 -14.71 -3.89
C ASP A 39 -23.68 -15.55 -4.67
N ASN A 40 -23.76 -15.53 -6.00
CA ASN A 40 -22.80 -16.20 -6.88
C ASN A 40 -21.67 -15.29 -7.38
N ASN A 41 -21.81 -13.97 -7.16
CA ASN A 41 -20.98 -12.96 -7.80
C ASN A 41 -20.04 -12.24 -6.83
N GLU A 42 -20.15 -12.44 -5.53
CA GLU A 42 -19.28 -11.78 -4.57
C GLU A 42 -18.74 -12.76 -3.51
N ILE A 43 -17.45 -12.65 -3.20
CA ILE A 43 -16.83 -13.29 -2.05
C ILE A 43 -16.45 -12.19 -1.08
N ARG A 44 -16.96 -12.26 0.15
CA ARG A 44 -16.67 -11.32 1.22
C ARG A 44 -15.81 -11.98 2.27
N ILE A 45 -14.75 -11.27 2.66
CA ILE A 45 -13.83 -11.65 3.73
C ILE A 45 -13.85 -10.52 4.75
N ALA A 46 -14.40 -10.78 5.93
CA ALA A 46 -14.62 -9.73 6.92
C ALA A 46 -14.20 -10.16 8.32
N THR A 47 -13.71 -9.18 9.06
CA THR A 47 -13.54 -9.19 10.52
C THR A 47 -14.42 -8.08 11.11
N GLU A 48 -14.37 -7.89 12.42
CA GLU A 48 -15.09 -6.78 13.08
C GLU A 48 -14.64 -5.39 12.58
N LYS A 49 -13.37 -5.26 12.16
CA LYS A 49 -12.75 -3.98 11.81
C LYS A 49 -12.46 -3.81 10.33
N ASN A 50 -12.10 -4.89 9.64
CA ASN A 50 -11.66 -4.86 8.25
C ASN A 50 -12.59 -5.65 7.33
N VAL A 51 -12.81 -5.13 6.13
CA VAL A 51 -13.65 -5.78 5.11
C VAL A 51 -12.91 -5.80 3.77
N LEU A 52 -12.91 -6.96 3.15
CA LEU A 52 -12.40 -7.21 1.81
C LEU A 52 -13.50 -7.89 1.01
N SER A 53 -13.67 -7.46 -0.23
CA SER A 53 -14.59 -8.11 -1.16
C SER A 53 -13.93 -8.38 -2.51
N LEU A 54 -14.27 -9.52 -3.09
CA LEU A 54 -14.00 -9.85 -4.48
C LEU A 54 -15.34 -9.88 -5.20
N SER A 55 -15.50 -9.07 -6.24
CA SER A 55 -16.75 -8.99 -7.00
C SER A 55 -16.51 -9.36 -8.45
N LEU A 56 -17.32 -10.27 -8.96
CA LEU A 56 -17.34 -10.72 -10.35
C LEU A 56 -18.15 -9.73 -11.19
N TYR A 57 -17.51 -9.08 -12.17
CA TYR A 57 -18.20 -8.14 -13.05
C TYR A 57 -18.86 -8.87 -14.23
N ASN A 58 -19.95 -8.29 -14.73
CA ASN A 58 -20.87 -8.95 -15.66
C ASN A 58 -20.17 -9.48 -16.93
N ALA A 59 -20.61 -10.65 -17.38
CA ALA A 59 -19.95 -11.56 -18.35
C ALA A 59 -18.78 -12.43 -17.83
N ASN A 60 -18.53 -12.49 -16.51
CA ASN A 60 -17.53 -13.38 -15.91
C ASN A 60 -16.13 -13.23 -16.51
N THR A 61 -15.77 -12.02 -16.91
CA THR A 61 -14.47 -11.75 -17.56
C THR A 61 -13.43 -11.30 -16.55
N ARG A 62 -13.85 -10.62 -15.47
CA ARG A 62 -12.97 -10.05 -14.45
C ARG A 62 -13.54 -10.15 -13.05
N VAL A 63 -12.64 -10.28 -12.08
CA VAL A 63 -12.92 -10.12 -10.64
C VAL A 63 -12.19 -8.89 -10.16
N THR A 64 -12.88 -8.01 -9.43
CA THR A 64 -12.28 -6.82 -8.80
C THR A 64 -12.08 -7.08 -7.31
N LEU A 65 -10.87 -6.81 -6.81
CA LEU A 65 -10.53 -6.83 -5.40
C LEU A 65 -10.72 -5.44 -4.79
N THR A 66 -11.48 -5.38 -3.70
CA THR A 66 -11.70 -4.16 -2.92
C THR A 66 -11.31 -4.42 -1.47
N ILE A 67 -10.43 -3.58 -0.92
CA ILE A 67 -9.99 -3.65 0.48
C ILE A 67 -10.45 -2.35 1.15
N ASN A 68 -11.21 -2.45 2.25
CA ASN A 68 -11.73 -1.30 2.99
C ASN A 68 -12.45 -0.26 2.09
N LYS A 69 -13.24 -0.75 1.13
CA LYS A 69 -13.98 0.05 0.12
C LYS A 69 -13.10 0.77 -0.92
N VAL A 70 -11.81 0.48 -0.98
CA VAL A 70 -10.89 1.01 -1.99
C VAL A 70 -10.55 -0.09 -3.01
N ARG A 71 -10.78 0.19 -4.30
CA ARG A 71 -10.43 -0.74 -5.39
C ARG A 71 -8.92 -0.91 -5.44
N THR A 72 -8.47 -2.16 -5.33
CA THR A 72 -7.05 -2.50 -5.17
C THR A 72 -6.48 -3.18 -6.41
N ASP A 73 -7.16 -4.19 -6.97
CA ASP A 73 -6.64 -4.93 -8.13
C ASP A 73 -7.75 -5.61 -8.95
N ASP A 74 -7.41 -6.06 -10.15
CA ASP A 74 -8.26 -6.80 -11.07
C ASP A 74 -7.65 -8.16 -11.44
N PHE A 75 -8.48 -9.21 -11.46
CA PHE A 75 -8.08 -10.56 -11.87
C PHE A 75 -8.81 -11.01 -13.12
N ILE A 76 -8.15 -11.84 -13.91
CA ILE A 76 -8.72 -12.47 -15.11
C ILE A 76 -9.49 -13.72 -14.70
N VAL A 77 -10.67 -13.87 -15.26
CA VAL A 77 -11.49 -15.07 -15.09
C VAL A 77 -11.40 -15.92 -16.35
N LYS A 78 -11.19 -17.23 -16.19
CA LYS A 78 -11.28 -18.20 -17.30
C LYS A 78 -12.14 -19.38 -16.87
N VAL A 79 -12.95 -19.86 -17.81
CA VAL A 79 -13.74 -21.09 -17.63
C VAL A 79 -12.96 -22.25 -18.24
N GLU A 80 -12.52 -23.18 -17.40
CA GLU A 80 -11.79 -24.38 -17.80
C GLU A 80 -12.46 -25.60 -17.14
N ASN A 81 -12.74 -26.65 -17.91
CA ASN A 81 -13.41 -27.86 -17.41
C ASN A 81 -14.72 -27.57 -16.66
N SER A 82 -15.52 -26.62 -17.16
CA SER A 82 -16.77 -26.15 -16.51
C SER A 82 -16.59 -25.53 -15.12
N LYS A 83 -15.35 -25.17 -14.74
CA LYS A 83 -15.03 -24.46 -13.51
C LYS A 83 -14.55 -23.05 -13.80
N LEU A 84 -14.99 -22.10 -12.96
CA LEU A 84 -14.60 -20.70 -13.05
C LEU A 84 -13.32 -20.49 -12.24
N ASN A 85 -12.20 -20.29 -12.92
CA ASN A 85 -10.86 -20.17 -12.35
C ASN A 85 -10.37 -18.72 -12.45
N ILE A 86 -9.68 -18.26 -11.40
CA ILE A 86 -9.14 -16.91 -11.29
C ILE A 86 -7.63 -16.94 -11.55
N TYR A 87 -7.17 -16.02 -12.39
CA TYR A 87 -5.77 -15.89 -12.79
C TYR A 87 -5.29 -14.46 -12.56
N LYS A 88 -4.03 -14.34 -12.14
CA LYS A 88 -3.27 -13.10 -12.21
C LYS A 88 -2.93 -12.80 -13.67
N ASP A 89 -3.20 -11.58 -14.12
CA ASP A 89 -2.77 -11.09 -15.43
C ASP A 89 -1.23 -10.98 -15.46
N VAL A 90 -0.60 -11.76 -16.32
CA VAL A 90 0.87 -11.84 -16.45
C VAL A 90 1.37 -11.04 -17.66
N GLU A 91 0.48 -10.57 -18.54
CA GLU A 91 0.89 -9.81 -19.74
C GLU A 91 1.28 -8.37 -19.39
N GLN A 92 0.76 -7.82 -18.30
CA GLN A 92 1.21 -6.56 -17.70
C GLN A 92 2.66 -6.66 -17.18
N GLU A 93 3.02 -7.79 -16.56
CA GLU A 93 4.33 -8.00 -15.93
C GLU A 93 5.49 -8.10 -16.94
N LYS A 94 5.24 -8.62 -18.16
CA LYS A 94 6.25 -8.66 -19.24
C LYS A 94 6.51 -7.31 -19.91
N LYS A 95 5.57 -6.36 -19.85
CA LYS A 95 5.77 -4.98 -20.34
C LYS A 95 6.55 -4.14 -19.33
N ASP A 96 6.34 -4.35 -18.04
CA ASP A 96 7.06 -3.67 -16.96
C ASP A 96 8.55 -4.08 -16.87
N ILE A 97 8.90 -5.35 -17.15
CA ILE A 97 10.30 -5.80 -17.08
C ILE A 97 11.15 -5.29 -18.26
N ARG A 98 10.56 -5.03 -19.43
CA ARG A 98 11.29 -4.40 -20.56
C ARG A 98 11.47 -2.89 -20.38
N GLN A 99 10.67 -2.25 -19.53
CA GLN A 99 10.81 -0.85 -19.17
C GLN A 99 11.37 -0.77 -17.75
N GLY A 100 12.66 -1.07 -17.62
CA GLY A 100 13.37 -1.04 -16.34
C GLY A 100 13.01 0.19 -15.50
N VAL A 101 12.54 -0.08 -14.29
CA VAL A 101 12.32 0.88 -13.20
C VAL A 101 11.27 1.95 -13.51
N LYS A 102 9.98 1.57 -13.42
CA LYS A 102 8.97 2.50 -12.92
C LYS A 102 8.24 1.87 -11.74
N VAL A 103 8.35 2.59 -10.62
CA VAL A 103 7.75 2.34 -9.32
C VAL A 103 6.32 1.83 -9.48
N LYS A 104 6.07 0.63 -8.99
CA LYS A 104 4.74 0.03 -8.95
C LYS A 104 3.95 0.70 -7.83
N GLY A 105 2.73 1.08 -8.17
CA GLY A 105 1.66 1.09 -7.20
C GLY A 105 1.24 2.46 -6.75
N ILE A 106 0.80 3.32 -7.67
CA ILE A 106 -0.35 4.18 -7.36
C ILE A 106 -1.16 4.30 -8.66
N SER A 107 -2.30 3.60 -8.73
CA SER A 107 -3.35 3.89 -9.72
C SER A 107 -3.95 5.23 -9.36
N TYR A 108 -3.17 6.26 -9.63
CA TYR A 108 -3.53 7.63 -9.44
C TYR A 108 -4.57 7.96 -10.52
N PRO A 109 -5.78 8.44 -10.18
CA PRO A 109 -6.77 8.96 -11.14
C PRO A 109 -6.27 10.20 -11.91
N TYR A 110 -4.97 10.46 -11.89
CA TYR A 110 -4.32 11.60 -12.47
C TYR A 110 -3.94 11.37 -13.92
N SER A 111 -3.91 10.14 -14.45
CA SER A 111 -3.55 9.91 -15.86
C SER A 111 -4.61 10.42 -16.84
N TRP A 112 -5.90 10.27 -16.51
CA TRP A 112 -6.98 10.82 -17.34
C TRP A 112 -7.17 12.33 -17.11
N LEU A 113 -7.02 12.81 -15.86
CA LEU A 113 -7.11 14.24 -15.54
C LEU A 113 -5.90 15.05 -16.04
N ALA A 114 -4.69 14.53 -15.95
CA ALA A 114 -3.50 15.12 -16.58
C ALA A 114 -3.64 15.10 -18.11
N GLY A 115 -4.26 14.04 -18.66
CA GLY A 115 -4.70 14.02 -20.05
C GLY A 115 -5.62 15.19 -20.38
N LEU A 116 -6.64 15.47 -19.55
CA LEU A 116 -7.55 16.60 -19.75
C LEU A 116 -6.86 17.97 -19.62
N VAL A 117 -5.92 18.12 -18.69
CA VAL A 117 -5.12 19.36 -18.56
C VAL A 117 -4.23 19.57 -19.79
N ILE A 118 -3.57 18.52 -20.27
CA ILE A 118 -2.72 18.58 -21.48
C ILE A 118 -3.57 18.85 -22.72
N VAL A 119 -4.72 18.20 -22.87
CA VAL A 119 -5.68 18.47 -23.95
C VAL A 119 -6.18 19.91 -23.90
N GLY A 120 -6.49 20.43 -22.70
CA GLY A 120 -6.87 21.82 -22.50
C GLY A 120 -5.76 22.79 -22.90
N LEU A 121 -4.51 22.54 -22.51
CA LEU A 121 -3.35 23.35 -22.88
C LEU A 121 -3.07 23.32 -24.39
N ILE A 122 -3.19 22.15 -25.03
CA ILE A 122 -3.06 22.00 -26.48
C ILE A 122 -4.18 22.76 -27.20
N PHE A 123 -5.41 22.68 -26.71
CA PHE A 123 -6.55 23.42 -27.28
C PHE A 123 -6.36 24.94 -27.18
N VAL A 124 -5.90 25.44 -26.03
CA VAL A 124 -5.56 26.87 -25.84
C VAL A 124 -4.42 27.30 -26.78
N ALA A 125 -3.36 26.49 -26.91
CA ALA A 125 -2.25 26.77 -27.80
C ALA A 125 -2.67 26.80 -29.29
N LEU A 126 -3.49 25.83 -29.73
CA LEU A 126 -4.03 25.79 -31.08
C LEU A 126 -4.95 26.99 -31.35
N MET A 127 -5.81 27.36 -30.41
CA MET A 127 -6.69 28.53 -30.54
C MET A 127 -5.89 29.84 -30.62
N GLY A 128 -4.79 29.99 -29.86
CA GLY A 128 -3.88 31.12 -29.99
C GLY A 128 -3.15 31.14 -31.35
N TYR A 129 -2.70 29.99 -31.83
CA TYR A 129 -2.02 29.85 -33.11
C TYR A 129 -2.93 30.18 -34.31
N TYR A 130 -4.14 29.62 -34.35
CA TYR A 130 -5.08 29.85 -35.44
C TYR A 130 -5.81 31.20 -35.33
N GLY A 131 -6.02 31.71 -34.12
CA GLY A 131 -6.64 33.02 -33.89
C GLY A 131 -5.79 34.21 -34.35
N THR A 132 -4.47 34.04 -34.48
CA THR A 132 -3.54 35.10 -34.91
C THR A 132 -3.23 35.10 -36.41
N GLN A 133 -3.48 33.99 -37.12
CA GLN A 133 -3.12 33.81 -38.53
C GLN A 133 -4.34 33.70 -39.49
N GLY A 134 -5.58 33.65 -38.97
CA GLY A 134 -6.79 33.50 -39.78
C GLY A 134 -7.75 34.71 -39.72
N PRO A 135 -8.63 34.89 -40.73
CA PRO A 135 -9.69 35.90 -40.69
C PRO A 135 -10.69 35.57 -39.57
N GLY A 136 -10.52 36.24 -38.42
CA GLY A 136 -11.48 36.43 -37.32
C GLY A 136 -12.51 35.32 -37.08
N ILE A 137 -12.10 34.21 -36.43
CA ILE A 137 -13.03 33.18 -35.95
C ILE A 137 -13.74 33.61 -34.65
N PHE A 138 -13.16 34.54 -33.89
CA PHE A 138 -13.73 35.06 -32.64
C PHE A 138 -13.75 36.58 -32.61
N SER A 139 -14.84 37.14 -32.09
CA SER A 139 -14.90 38.54 -31.71
C SER A 139 -14.01 38.80 -30.49
N PRO A 140 -13.49 40.03 -30.30
CA PRO A 140 -12.70 40.37 -29.12
C PRO A 140 -13.38 40.00 -27.80
N ARG A 141 -14.71 40.09 -27.72
CA ARG A 141 -15.49 39.74 -26.52
C ARG A 141 -15.43 38.24 -26.22
N GLU A 142 -15.54 37.39 -27.23
CA GLU A 142 -15.50 35.93 -27.05
C GLU A 142 -14.10 35.46 -26.63
N ALA A 143 -13.04 36.08 -27.14
CA ALA A 143 -11.67 35.79 -26.72
C ALA A 143 -11.47 36.05 -25.21
N PHE A 144 -12.03 37.13 -24.67
CA PHE A 144 -11.97 37.41 -23.22
C PHE A 144 -12.66 36.32 -22.38
N PHE A 145 -13.81 35.82 -22.83
CA PHE A 145 -14.52 34.75 -22.12
C PHE A 145 -13.74 33.43 -22.12
N VAL A 146 -13.14 33.06 -23.26
CA VAL A 146 -12.33 31.83 -23.37
C VAL A 146 -11.09 31.89 -22.49
N ILE A 147 -10.40 33.04 -22.46
CA ILE A 147 -9.23 33.25 -21.60
C ILE A 147 -9.66 33.20 -20.12
N GLY A 148 -10.74 33.89 -19.75
CA GLY A 148 -11.26 33.89 -18.39
C GLY A 148 -11.67 32.50 -17.89
N ALA A 149 -12.39 31.73 -18.71
CA ALA A 149 -12.78 30.37 -18.38
C ALA A 149 -11.56 29.44 -18.21
N SER A 150 -10.54 29.60 -19.06
CA SER A 150 -9.30 28.82 -18.99
C SER A 150 -8.53 29.08 -17.70
N ILE A 151 -8.45 30.34 -17.26
CA ILE A 151 -7.81 30.71 -15.98
C ILE A 151 -8.54 30.09 -14.79
N ILE A 152 -9.87 30.10 -14.80
CA ILE A 152 -10.68 29.51 -13.71
C ILE A 152 -10.48 28.00 -13.63
N ILE A 153 -10.46 27.31 -14.77
CA ILE A 153 -10.19 25.87 -14.82
C ILE A 153 -8.78 25.55 -14.30
N LEU A 154 -7.78 26.34 -14.71
CA LEU A 154 -6.41 26.17 -14.25
C LEU A 154 -6.27 26.40 -12.74
N ALA A 155 -6.91 27.45 -12.21
CA ALA A 155 -6.94 27.74 -10.79
C ALA A 155 -7.64 26.63 -9.99
N GLY A 156 -8.78 26.14 -10.47
CA GLY A 156 -9.50 25.02 -9.87
C GLY A 156 -8.67 23.73 -9.83
N ALA A 157 -7.99 23.41 -10.93
CA ALA A 157 -7.08 22.26 -11.00
C ALA A 157 -5.90 22.42 -10.03
N SER A 158 -5.34 23.62 -9.91
CA SER A 158 -4.24 23.92 -8.99
C SER A 158 -4.66 23.76 -7.52
N VAL A 159 -5.85 24.25 -7.15
CA VAL A 159 -6.39 24.10 -5.78
C VAL A 159 -6.69 22.64 -5.47
N TYR A 160 -7.28 21.91 -6.42
CA TYR A 160 -7.53 20.48 -6.26
C TYR A 160 -6.23 19.70 -6.00
N LEU A 161 -5.17 19.98 -6.76
CA LEU A 161 -3.87 19.33 -6.60
C LEU A 161 -3.21 19.65 -5.25
N LEU A 162 -3.41 20.86 -4.73
CA LEU A 162 -2.96 21.23 -3.38
C LEU A 162 -3.71 20.48 -2.29
N LEU A 163 -5.02 20.29 -2.42
CA LEU A 163 -5.83 19.54 -1.46
C LEU A 163 -5.41 18.07 -1.42
N THR A 164 -5.19 17.45 -2.58
CA THR A 164 -4.79 16.04 -2.63
C THR A 164 -3.36 15.81 -2.12
N LEU A 165 -2.45 16.75 -2.36
CA LEU A 165 -1.11 16.72 -1.76
C LEU A 165 -1.18 16.79 -0.23
N ARG A 166 -2.05 17.64 0.33
CA ARG A 166 -2.26 17.74 1.78
C ARG A 166 -2.70 16.41 2.39
N ASP A 167 -3.66 15.73 1.76
CA ASP A 167 -4.16 14.44 2.23
C ASP A 167 -3.09 13.33 2.11
N THR A 168 -2.25 13.38 1.08
CA THR A 168 -1.15 12.42 0.92
C THR A 168 -0.08 12.62 2.00
N ILE A 169 0.23 13.87 2.33
CA ILE A 169 1.19 14.22 3.39
C ILE A 169 0.68 13.80 4.78
N SER A 170 -0.62 13.90 5.05
CA SER A 170 -1.17 13.49 6.35
C SER A 170 -1.07 11.98 6.57
N VAL A 171 -1.31 11.17 5.52
CA VAL A 171 -1.14 9.72 5.57
C VAL A 171 0.33 9.33 5.76
N LEU A 172 1.26 10.00 5.07
CA LEU A 172 2.70 9.77 5.22
C LEU A 172 3.17 10.04 6.65
N LYS A 173 2.66 11.10 7.28
CA LYS A 173 3.03 11.46 8.65
C LYS A 173 2.59 10.41 9.68
N ILE A 174 1.40 9.84 9.51
CA ILE A 174 0.90 8.75 10.39
C ILE A 174 1.82 7.53 10.30
N HIS A 175 2.24 7.15 9.08
CA HIS A 175 3.08 5.98 8.91
C HIS A 175 4.50 6.19 9.45
N GLU A 176 5.03 7.42 9.39
CA GLU A 176 6.31 7.76 10.02
C GLU A 176 6.26 7.64 11.54
N GLU A 177 5.17 8.09 12.18
CA GLU A 177 4.98 7.98 13.63
C GLU A 177 4.84 6.50 14.09
N GLU A 178 4.12 5.68 13.32
CA GLU A 178 4.04 4.22 13.59
C GLU A 178 5.41 3.55 13.49
N LEU A 179 6.22 3.95 12.49
CA LEU A 179 7.55 3.38 12.28
C LEU A 179 8.54 3.78 13.39
N GLN A 180 8.41 5.00 13.92
CA GLN A 180 9.18 5.47 15.07
C GLN A 180 8.79 4.70 16.34
N SER A 181 7.49 4.56 16.62
CA SER A 181 6.99 3.78 17.76
C SER A 181 7.46 2.32 17.72
N ALA A 182 7.38 1.68 16.55
CA ALA A 182 7.86 0.31 16.37
C ALA A 182 9.39 0.18 16.59
N ARG A 183 10.16 1.19 16.19
CA ARG A 183 11.61 1.22 16.44
C ARG A 183 11.91 1.32 17.93
N ASP A 184 11.24 2.19 18.65
CA ASP A 184 11.47 2.40 20.08
C ASP A 184 11.16 1.14 20.89
N VAL A 185 10.02 0.49 20.60
CA VAL A 185 9.64 -0.80 21.19
C VAL A 185 10.69 -1.89 20.91
N ALA A 186 11.21 -1.93 19.68
CA ALA A 186 12.25 -2.89 19.31
C ALA A 186 13.59 -2.62 20.03
N GLN A 187 13.95 -1.35 20.24
CA GLN A 187 15.16 -0.98 21.00
C GLN A 187 14.99 -1.31 22.49
N GLU A 188 13.85 -0.99 23.09
CA GLU A 188 13.56 -1.32 24.49
C GLU A 188 13.66 -2.82 24.75
N LYS A 189 13.09 -3.64 23.86
CA LYS A 189 13.17 -5.11 23.93
C LYS A 189 14.61 -5.62 23.83
N ARG A 190 15.44 -4.98 23.00
CA ARG A 190 16.87 -5.31 22.91
C ARG A 190 17.60 -4.97 24.21
N ILE A 191 17.35 -3.79 24.78
CA ILE A 191 17.97 -3.33 26.03
C ILE A 191 17.59 -4.28 27.17
N THR A 192 16.32 -4.61 27.35
CA THR A 192 15.88 -5.54 28.40
C THR A 192 16.48 -6.93 28.25
N SER A 193 16.61 -7.45 27.02
CA SER A 193 17.27 -8.74 26.79
C SER A 193 18.77 -8.71 27.13
N LEU A 194 19.44 -7.59 26.84
CA LEU A 194 20.87 -7.38 27.12
C LEU A 194 21.12 -7.21 28.62
N GLU A 195 20.29 -6.42 29.30
CA GLU A 195 20.35 -6.25 30.75
C GLU A 195 20.08 -7.58 31.46
N GLY A 196 19.02 -8.30 31.08
CA GLY A 196 18.73 -9.61 31.66
C GLY A 196 19.89 -10.60 31.51
N THR A 197 20.51 -10.67 30.34
CA THR A 197 21.64 -11.59 30.07
C THR A 197 22.92 -11.14 30.79
N ARG A 198 23.19 -9.84 30.82
CA ARG A 198 24.43 -9.29 31.38
C ARG A 198 24.40 -9.27 32.91
N VAL A 199 23.25 -8.94 33.51
CA VAL A 199 23.07 -8.96 34.97
C VAL A 199 23.18 -10.41 35.46
N THR A 200 22.46 -11.36 34.86
CA THR A 200 22.49 -12.77 35.28
C THR A 200 23.85 -13.46 35.10
N SER A 201 24.68 -12.99 34.17
CA SER A 201 26.04 -13.53 33.94
C SER A 201 27.11 -12.92 34.84
N LEU A 202 26.98 -11.64 35.23
CA LEU A 202 28.01 -10.90 35.97
C LEU A 202 27.82 -10.95 37.49
N GLU A 203 26.59 -11.07 37.98
CA GLU A 203 26.28 -11.15 39.43
C GLU A 203 27.04 -12.30 40.14
N PRO A 204 27.04 -13.55 39.64
CA PRO A 204 27.79 -14.63 40.28
C PRO A 204 29.31 -14.45 40.18
N GLN A 205 29.81 -13.77 39.15
CA GLN A 205 31.25 -13.49 39.02
C GLN A 205 31.71 -12.45 40.03
N LEU A 206 30.91 -11.40 40.26
CA LEU A 206 31.22 -10.37 41.25
C LEU A 206 31.20 -10.96 42.67
N ALA A 207 30.18 -11.75 43.01
CA ALA A 207 30.11 -12.45 44.29
C ALA A 207 31.32 -13.36 44.54
N THR A 208 31.76 -14.09 43.51
CA THR A 208 32.96 -14.94 43.56
C THR A 208 34.23 -14.11 43.78
N LEU A 209 34.33 -12.93 43.15
CA LEU A 209 35.48 -12.05 43.31
C LEU A 209 35.57 -11.47 44.73
N GLU A 210 34.44 -11.01 45.28
CA GLU A 210 34.35 -10.49 46.65
C GLU A 210 34.77 -11.55 47.68
N THR A 211 34.37 -12.81 47.48
CA THR A 211 34.79 -13.91 48.36
C THR A 211 36.30 -14.15 48.31
N ARG A 212 36.91 -14.02 47.13
CA ARG A 212 38.36 -14.18 46.95
C ARG A 212 39.14 -13.03 47.57
N VAL A 213 38.65 -11.80 47.46
CA VAL A 213 39.29 -10.61 48.06
C VAL A 213 39.26 -10.71 49.59
N THR A 214 38.11 -11.05 50.18
CA THR A 214 38.02 -11.22 51.65
C THR A 214 38.87 -12.39 52.17
N ALA A 215 39.02 -13.47 51.40
CA ALA A 215 39.92 -14.55 51.75
C ALA A 215 41.40 -14.11 51.75
N LEU A 216 41.82 -13.34 50.73
CA LEU A 216 43.18 -12.79 50.63
C LEU A 216 43.49 -11.79 51.74
N GLU A 217 42.54 -10.93 52.12
CA GLU A 217 42.73 -9.99 53.23
C GLU A 217 42.93 -10.72 54.56
N ARG A 218 42.21 -11.83 54.79
CA ARG A 218 42.41 -12.68 55.96
C ARG A 218 43.77 -13.39 55.97
N GLU A 219 44.26 -13.83 54.81
CA GLU A 219 45.62 -14.41 54.72
C GLU A 219 46.68 -13.37 55.02
N ARG A 220 46.58 -12.18 54.43
CA ARG A 220 47.55 -11.09 54.66
C ARG A 220 47.57 -10.63 56.12
N ALA A 221 46.42 -10.62 56.80
CA ALA A 221 46.33 -10.29 58.23
C ALA A 221 46.99 -11.35 59.14
N LYS A 222 47.20 -12.58 58.65
CA LYS A 222 47.92 -13.64 59.38
C LYS A 222 49.44 -13.55 59.21
N GLU A 223 49.93 -13.02 58.09
CA GLU A 223 51.37 -12.86 57.84
C GLU A 223 52.00 -11.66 58.59
N VAL A 224 51.19 -10.71 59.06
CA VAL A 224 51.65 -9.49 59.76
C VAL A 224 51.69 -9.67 61.29
N LYS A 225 51.36 -10.86 61.81
CA LYS A 225 51.39 -11.23 63.23
C LYS A 225 52.52 -12.21 63.52
#